data_AF-A0A1L8D3R3-F1
#
_entry.id   AF-A0A1L8D3R3-F1
#
_cell.length_a   1.000
_cell.length_b   1.000
_cell.length_c   1.000
_cell.angle_alpha   90.00
_cell.angle_beta   90.00
_cell.angle_gamma   90.00
#
_symmetry.space_group_name_H-M   'P 1'
#
loop_
_entity.id
_entity.type
_entity.pdbx_description
1 polymer ?
#
loop_
_entity_poly.entity_id
_entity_poly.type
_entity_poly.pdbx_seq_one_letter_code
_entity_poly.pdbx_strand_id
1 'polypeptide(L)'
;KEAMAAWGWRIPFILSLILVFVSLYLRWKIEESPVFSGMKKSGSVSKAPLKEAFSEHGGLMLVGALISIGLGAGWYSAYFATVNHIKLIGKADPVTAATIMMIAG
;
A
#
# COMPACT_ATOMS: atom_id res chain seq x y z
N LYS A 1 15.72 -4.50 29.89
CA LYS A 1 15.72 -5.24 28.61
C LYS A 1 14.70 -6.38 28.57
N GLU A 2 14.38 -7.05 29.69
CA GLU A 2 13.46 -8.20 29.68
C GLU A 2 11.96 -7.85 29.60
N ALA A 3 11.52 -6.70 30.12
CA ALA A 3 10.11 -6.30 30.07
C ALA A 3 9.55 -6.09 28.65
N MET A 4 10.37 -5.57 27.73
CA MET A 4 10.02 -5.42 26.30
C MET A 4 9.92 -6.79 25.61
N ALA A 5 10.79 -7.75 25.97
CA ALA A 5 10.78 -9.10 25.42
C ALA A 5 9.58 -9.93 25.92
N ALA A 6 9.15 -9.73 27.18
CA ALA A 6 8.04 -10.49 27.77
C ALA A 6 6.65 -9.99 27.34
N TRP A 7 6.47 -8.66 27.18
CA TRP A 7 5.16 -8.06 26.95
C TRP A 7 5.05 -7.25 25.65
N GLY A 8 6.17 -6.77 25.09
CA GLY A 8 6.17 -5.90 23.91
C GLY A 8 5.56 -6.53 22.66
N TRP A 9 5.51 -7.86 22.57
CA TRP A 9 4.88 -8.58 21.46
C TRP A 9 3.37 -8.32 21.34
N ARG A 10 2.69 -7.83 22.39
CA ARG A 10 1.24 -7.55 22.36
C ARG A 10 0.91 -6.20 21.70
N ILE A 11 1.87 -5.28 21.69
CA ILE A 11 1.75 -3.95 21.08
C ILE A 11 1.32 -4.00 19.61
N PRO A 12 1.95 -4.80 18.72
CA PRO A 12 1.52 -4.88 17.32
C PRO A 12 0.06 -5.34 17.19
N PHE A 13 -0.42 -6.26 18.03
CA PHE A 13 -1.80 -6.75 17.96
C PHE A 13 -2.83 -5.70 18.36
N ILE A 14 -2.57 -4.95 19.43
CA ILE A 14 -3.47 -3.85 19.85
C ILE A 14 -3.50 -2.77 18.78
N LEU A 15 -2.33 -2.44 18.20
CA LEU A 15 -2.23 -1.44 17.15
C LEU A 15 -2.97 -1.90 15.88
N SER A 16 -2.85 -3.18 15.51
CA SER A 16 -3.66 -3.78 14.44
C SER A 16 -5.16 -3.71 14.73
N LEU A 17 -5.59 -3.99 15.96
CA LEU A 17 -7.00 -3.91 16.35
C LEU A 17 -7.57 -2.50 16.15
N ILE A 18 -6.82 -1.47 16.55
CA ILE A 18 -7.21 -0.06 16.33
C ILE A 18 -7.31 0.22 14.82
N LEU A 19 -6.34 -0.20 14.02
CA LEU A 19 -6.36 -0.01 12.57
C LEU A 19 -7.56 -0.72 11.92
N VAL A 20 -7.96 -1.90 12.40
CA VAL A 20 -9.16 -2.59 11.95
C VAL A 20 -10.40 -1.78 12.25
N PHE A 21 -10.56 -1.25 13.47
CA PHE A 21 -11.71 -0.41 13.82
C PHE A 21 -11.78 0.85 12.96
N VAL A 22 -10.64 1.53 12.75
CA VAL A 22 -10.57 2.70 11.86
C VAL A 22 -10.96 2.32 10.43
N SER A 23 -10.48 1.18 9.94
CA SER A 23 -10.81 0.67 8.60
C SER A 23 -12.30 0.37 8.46
N LEU A 24 -12.92 -0.23 9.48
CA LEU A 24 -14.36 -0.52 9.50
C LEU A 24 -15.19 0.77 9.57
N TYR A 25 -14.78 1.72 10.42
CA TYR A 25 -15.43 3.02 10.52
C TYR A 25 -15.41 3.77 9.18
N LEU A 26 -14.26 3.79 8.50
CA LEU A 26 -14.15 4.41 7.18
C LEU A 26 -15.07 3.72 6.15
N ARG A 27 -15.11 2.38 6.14
CA ARG A 27 -15.99 1.61 5.24
C ARG A 27 -17.47 1.90 5.46
N TRP A 28 -17.89 2.12 6.69
CA TRP A 28 -19.27 2.50 6.98
C TRP A 28 -19.61 3.93 6.58
N LYS A 29 -18.63 4.84 6.54
CA LYS A 29 -18.84 6.24 6.18
C LYS A 29 -18.78 6.53 4.68
N ILE A 30 -18.28 5.59 3.89
CA ILE A 30 -18.39 5.63 2.43
C ILE A 30 -19.82 5.22 2.07
N GLU A 31 -20.74 6.17 2.13
CA GLU A 31 -22.04 6.03 1.48
C GLU A 31 -21.78 5.84 -0.03
N GLU A 32 -22.41 4.84 -0.64
CA GLU A 32 -22.26 4.59 -2.08
C GLU A 32 -22.64 5.87 -2.84
N SER A 33 -21.72 6.36 -3.68
CA SER A 33 -21.92 7.57 -4.50
C SER A 33 -23.32 7.59 -5.13
N PRO A 34 -24.04 8.73 -5.16
CA PRO A 34 -25.40 8.82 -5.71
C PRO A 34 -25.51 8.30 -7.14
N VAL A 35 -24.40 8.33 -7.90
CA VAL A 35 -24.27 7.72 -9.22
C VAL A 35 -24.42 6.20 -9.18
N PHE A 36 -23.82 5.55 -8.19
CA PHE A 36 -23.88 4.09 -8.00
C PHE A 36 -25.27 3.61 -7.56
N SER A 37 -25.91 4.39 -6.70
CA SER A 37 -27.32 4.18 -6.30
C SER A 37 -28.28 4.28 -7.50
N GLY A 38 -28.04 5.21 -8.42
CA GLY A 38 -28.79 5.34 -9.67
C GLY A 38 -28.60 4.15 -10.61
N MET A 39 -27.35 3.70 -10.80
CA MET A 39 -27.03 2.54 -11.64
C MET A 39 -27.61 1.22 -11.11
N LYS A 40 -27.64 1.02 -9.78
CA LYS A 40 -28.32 -0.12 -9.16
C LYS A 40 -29.81 -0.14 -9.45
N LYS A 41 -30.47 1.03 -9.46
CA LYS A 41 -31.91 1.16 -9.75
C LYS A 41 -32.23 0.97 -11.23
N SER A 42 -31.35 1.38 -12.14
CA SER A 42 -31.55 1.21 -13.59
C SER A 42 -31.18 -0.18 -14.12
N GLY A 43 -30.68 -1.09 -13.28
CA GLY A 43 -30.30 -2.44 -13.69
C GLY A 43 -29.07 -2.50 -14.62
N SER A 44 -28.37 -1.39 -14.78
CA SER A 44 -27.17 -1.25 -15.63
C SER A 44 -25.88 -1.62 -14.90
N VAL A 45 -25.98 -2.35 -13.79
CA VAL A 45 -24.83 -2.97 -13.13
C VAL A 45 -24.44 -4.18 -13.95
N SER A 46 -23.25 -4.14 -14.55
CA SER A 46 -22.70 -5.27 -15.29
C SER A 46 -22.73 -6.55 -14.46
N LYS A 47 -23.19 -7.65 -15.05
CA LYS A 47 -23.22 -8.96 -14.39
C LYS A 47 -21.82 -9.53 -14.13
N ALA A 48 -20.79 -9.03 -14.83
CA ALA A 48 -19.41 -9.48 -14.68
C ALA A 48 -18.42 -8.32 -14.93
N PRO A 49 -18.36 -7.33 -14.03
CA PRO A 49 -17.61 -6.08 -14.24
C PRO A 49 -16.11 -6.32 -14.40
N LEU A 50 -15.55 -7.33 -13.74
CA LEU A 50 -14.15 -7.72 -13.92
C LEU A 50 -13.92 -8.29 -15.33
N LYS A 51 -14.79 -9.19 -15.79
CA LYS A 51 -14.65 -9.80 -17.12
C LYS A 51 -14.74 -8.75 -18.22
N GLU A 52 -15.68 -7.81 -18.08
CA GLU A 52 -15.89 -6.71 -19.02
C GLU A 52 -14.71 -5.72 -19.03
N ALA A 53 -14.20 -5.35 -17.86
CA ALA A 53 -13.01 -4.51 -17.76
C ALA A 53 -11.77 -5.13 -18.44
N PHE A 54 -11.54 -6.44 -18.22
CA PHE A 54 -10.42 -7.13 -18.87
C PHE A 54 -10.65 -7.36 -20.37
N SER A 55 -11.89 -7.56 -20.82
CA SER A 55 -12.19 -7.75 -22.25
C SER A 55 -12.20 -6.45 -23.05
N GLU A 56 -12.74 -5.37 -22.49
CA GLU A 56 -12.88 -4.08 -23.19
C GLU A 56 -11.67 -3.16 -22.98
N HIS A 57 -10.98 -3.28 -21.85
CA HIS A 57 -9.89 -2.38 -21.46
C HIS A 57 -8.59 -3.11 -21.08
N GLY A 58 -8.45 -4.39 -21.42
CA GLY A 58 -7.28 -5.21 -21.08
C GLY A 58 -5.94 -4.57 -21.49
N GLY A 59 -5.89 -3.90 -22.64
CA GLY A 59 -4.70 -3.16 -23.09
C GLY A 59 -4.34 -1.99 -22.17
N LEU A 60 -5.33 -1.19 -21.76
CA LEU A 60 -5.13 -0.07 -20.83
C LEU A 60 -4.76 -0.57 -19.43
N MET A 61 -5.36 -1.67 -18.97
CA MET A 61 -5.00 -2.31 -17.70
C MET A 61 -3.55 -2.81 -17.71
N LEU A 62 -3.09 -3.38 -18.83
CA LEU A 62 -1.71 -3.82 -18.99
C LEU A 62 -0.75 -2.64 -18.99
N VAL A 63 -1.06 -1.54 -19.69
CA VAL A 63 -0.27 -0.31 -19.64
C VAL A 63 -0.19 0.25 -18.22
N GLY A 64 -1.32 0.31 -17.50
CA GLY A 64 -1.35 0.75 -16.10
C GLY A 64 -0.53 -0.15 -15.17
N ALA A 65 -0.57 -1.47 -15.39
CA ALA A 65 0.25 -2.42 -14.65
C ALA A 65 1.74 -2.21 -14.93
N LEU A 66 2.13 -2.01 -16.19
CA LEU A 66 3.52 -1.74 -16.57
C LEU A 66 4.05 -0.44 -15.98
N ILE A 67 3.24 0.63 -15.99
CA ILE A 67 3.58 1.90 -15.34
C ILE A 67 3.78 1.68 -13.83
N SER A 68 2.87 0.96 -13.19
CA SER A 68 2.95 0.68 -11.74
C SER A 68 4.21 -0.12 -11.39
N ILE A 69 4.56 -1.12 -12.20
CA ILE A 69 5.80 -1.88 -12.07
C ILE A 69 7.02 -0.98 -12.28
N GLY A 70 7.01 -0.14 -13.32
CA GLY A 70 8.10 0.79 -13.61
C GLY A 70 8.34 1.81 -12.48
N LEU A 71 7.27 2.38 -11.93
CA LEU A 71 7.34 3.28 -10.79
C LEU A 71 7.88 2.55 -9.55
N GLY A 72 7.35 1.36 -9.25
CA GLY A 72 7.82 0.55 -8.13
C GLY A 72 9.29 0.15 -8.26
N ALA A 73 9.71 -0.28 -9.46
CA ALA A 73 11.08 -0.65 -9.76
C ALA A 73 12.03 0.56 -9.66
N GLY A 74 11.62 1.73 -10.17
CA GLY A 74 12.38 2.97 -10.05
C GLY A 74 12.58 3.39 -8.60
N TRP A 75 11.49 3.41 -7.82
CA TRP A 75 11.53 3.71 -6.39
C TRP A 75 12.43 2.74 -5.62
N TYR A 76 12.26 1.44 -5.84
CA TYR A 76 13.05 0.41 -5.16
C TYR A 76 14.53 0.51 -5.53
N SER A 77 14.84 0.75 -6.81
CA SER A 77 16.22 0.90 -7.27
C SER A 77 16.89 2.14 -6.68
N ALA A 78 16.19 3.27 -6.62
CA ALA A 78 16.70 4.49 -6.00
C ALA A 78 16.91 4.32 -4.48
N TYR A 79 15.95 3.71 -3.79
CA TYR A 79 16.07 3.38 -2.37
C TYR A 79 17.30 2.49 -2.10
N PHE A 80 17.43 1.39 -2.87
CA PHE A 80 18.52 0.43 -2.72
C PHE A 80 19.89 1.06 -3.02
N ALA A 81 19.99 1.85 -4.10
CA ALA A 81 21.22 2.56 -4.46
C ALA A 81 21.68 3.50 -3.35
N THR A 82 20.76 4.29 -2.80
CA THR A 82 21.07 5.25 -1.73
C THR A 82 21.47 4.55 -0.42
N VAL A 83 20.76 3.49 0.00
CA VAL A 83 21.15 2.69 1.19
C VAL A 83 22.56 2.12 1.00
N ASN A 84 22.86 1.56 -0.17
CA ASN A 84 24.17 0.97 -0.43
C ASN A 84 25.27 2.02 -0.51
N HIS A 85 24.99 3.19 -1.07
CA HIS A 85 25.94 4.29 -1.11
C HIS A 85 26.34 4.74 0.30
N ILE A 86 25.36 4.91 1.20
CA ILE A 86 25.59 5.30 2.60
C ILE A 86 26.40 4.22 3.35
N LYS A 87 26.14 2.93 3.10
CA LYS A 87 26.88 1.81 3.70
C LYS A 87 28.31 1.71 3.18
N LEU A 88 28.51 1.76 1.87
CA LEU A 88 29.79 1.47 1.22
C LEU A 88 30.74 2.68 1.25
N ILE A 89 30.23 3.88 0.97
CA ILE A 89 31.03 5.10 0.85
C ILE A 89 31.00 5.88 2.17
N GLY A 90 29.82 6.04 2.75
CA GLY A 90 29.66 6.68 4.05
C GLY A 90 30.18 5.84 5.23
N LYS A 91 30.47 4.54 5.00
CA LYS A 91 30.89 3.56 6.02
C LYS A 91 29.94 3.52 7.23
N ALA A 92 28.68 3.89 7.04
CA ALA A 92 27.69 3.85 8.10
C ALA A 92 27.31 2.40 8.38
N ASP A 93 27.07 2.08 9.64
CA ASP A 93 26.54 0.78 10.00
C ASP A 93 25.13 0.60 9.40
N PRO A 94 24.67 -0.66 9.20
CA PRO A 94 23.39 -0.93 8.55
C PRO A 94 22.19 -0.32 9.26
N VAL A 95 22.25 -0.14 10.59
CA VAL A 95 21.15 0.42 11.39
C VAL A 95 21.10 1.93 11.23
N THR A 96 22.25 2.61 11.24
CA THR A 96 22.34 4.05 10.98
C THR A 96 21.90 4.38 9.55
N ALA A 97 22.33 3.61 8.56
CA ALA A 97 21.91 3.80 7.16
C ALA A 97 20.37 3.64 6.99
N ALA A 98 19.79 2.63 7.65
CA ALA A 98 18.33 2.44 7.63
C ALA A 98 17.59 3.58 8.36
N THR A 99 18.15 4.07 9.47
CA THR A 99 17.54 5.16 10.24
C THR A 99 17.55 6.48 9.47
N ILE A 100 18.65 6.80 8.78
CA ILE A 100 18.75 7.99 7.92
C ILE A 100 17.68 7.94 6.82
N MET A 101 17.50 6.78 6.17
CA MET A 101 16.50 6.62 5.10
C MET A 101 15.06 6.67 5.60
N MET A 102 14.78 6.20 6.82
CA MET A 102 13.45 6.32 7.45
C MET A 102 13.08 7.76 7.82
N ILE A 103 14.07 8.61 8.11
CA ILE A 103 13.85 10.03 8.45
C ILE A 103 13.79 10.90 7.19
N ALA A 104 14.54 10.54 6.15
CA ALA A 104 14.62 11.30 4.89
C ALA A 104 13.49 10.98 3.89
N GLY A 105 12.77 9.86 4.07
CA GLY A 105 11.60 9.48 3.27
C GLY A 105 10.31 10.09 3.77
#